data_AF-A0A2A9EN10-F1
#
_entry.id   AF-A0A2A9EN10-F1
#
_cell.length_a   1.000
_cell.length_b   1.000
_cell.length_c   1.000
_cell.angle_alpha   90.00
_cell.angle_beta   90.00
_cell.angle_gamma   90.00
#
_symmetry.space_group_name_H-M   'P 1'
#
loop_
_entity.id
_entity.type
_entity.pdbx_description
1 polymer ?
#
loop_
_entity_poly.entity_id
_entity_poly.type
_entity_poly.pdbx_seq_one_letter_code
_entity_poly.pdbx_strand_id
1 'polypeptide(L)'
;MSPTPSFPGHDGGAAAVPDRECTRPGPCRSYRAGHLIHFIHAGFIRRTPWGWRDGVVRASGEDNVAVVDYLDGSGTAEIWQHHDLSVVAPPGSPVRLHERYYALESGDAILNVLLLRGVGPVPEPETPELWAGEGDPIFVDLATGRGVRAPRR
;
A
#
# COMPACT_ATOMS: atom_id res chain seq x y z
N MET A 1 -5.69 4.51 36.13
CA MET A 1 -5.19 3.26 35.55
C MET A 1 -6.15 2.87 34.44
N SER A 2 -5.78 3.14 33.19
CA SER A 2 -6.62 2.81 32.01
C SER A 2 -6.19 1.45 31.47
N PRO A 3 -7.13 0.58 31.03
CA PRO A 3 -6.77 -0.75 30.55
C PRO A 3 -6.13 -0.66 29.16
N THR A 4 -5.01 -1.35 28.99
CA THR A 4 -4.35 -1.59 27.70
C THR A 4 -5.22 -2.50 26.84
N PRO A 5 -5.51 -2.18 25.56
CA PRO A 5 -6.19 -3.13 24.69
C PRO A 5 -5.26 -4.30 24.35
N SER A 6 -5.69 -5.52 24.69
CA SER A 6 -5.05 -6.77 24.28
C SER A 6 -5.35 -7.04 22.80
N PHE A 7 -4.30 -7.17 21.98
CA PHE A 7 -4.42 -7.76 20.65
C PHE A 7 -4.23 -9.28 20.76
N PRO A 8 -5.09 -10.10 20.14
CA PRO A 8 -4.91 -11.56 20.14
C PRO A 8 -3.64 -11.94 19.37
N GLY A 9 -2.93 -12.94 19.92
CA GLY A 9 -1.68 -13.47 19.40
C GLY A 9 -1.81 -14.09 18.01
N HIS A 10 -0.70 -14.05 17.26
CA HIS A 10 -0.57 -14.70 15.97
C HIS A 10 -0.14 -16.16 16.14
N ASP A 11 -1.12 -17.05 16.13
CA ASP A 11 -0.93 -18.48 15.96
C ASP A 11 -0.71 -18.74 14.45
N GLY A 12 0.35 -19.46 14.09
CA GLY A 12 0.78 -19.74 12.72
C GLY A 12 -0.17 -20.61 11.88
N GLY A 13 -1.39 -20.14 11.64
CA GLY A 13 -2.30 -20.66 10.62
C GLY A 13 -2.02 -19.97 9.28
N ALA A 14 -2.00 -20.74 8.19
CA ALA A 14 -1.86 -20.23 6.83
C ALA A 14 -2.78 -19.00 6.63
N ALA A 15 -2.17 -17.84 6.36
CA ALA A 15 -2.89 -16.59 6.21
C ALA A 15 -4.01 -16.78 5.18
N ALA A 16 -5.27 -16.63 5.62
CA ALA A 16 -6.41 -16.62 4.71
C ALA A 16 -6.10 -15.61 3.61
N VAL A 17 -6.03 -16.07 2.35
CA VAL A 17 -5.76 -15.18 1.22
C VAL A 17 -6.83 -14.10 1.28
N PRO A 18 -6.47 -12.84 1.53
CA PRO A 18 -7.45 -11.78 1.60
C PRO A 18 -8.20 -11.73 0.27
N ASP A 19 -9.52 -11.86 0.40
CA ASP A 19 -10.43 -12.03 -0.72
C ASP A 19 -10.24 -10.91 -1.76
N ARG A 20 -9.86 -11.30 -2.98
CA ARG A 20 -9.70 -10.43 -4.15
C ARG A 20 -11.04 -10.07 -4.80
N GLU A 21 -12.15 -10.57 -4.27
CA GLU A 21 -13.47 -10.34 -4.87
C GLU A 21 -14.13 -9.05 -4.39
N CYS A 22 -14.39 -8.15 -5.34
CA CYS A 22 -15.38 -7.09 -5.16
C CYS A 22 -16.76 -7.64 -5.56
N THR A 23 -17.47 -8.27 -4.61
CA THR A 23 -18.73 -8.98 -4.89
C THR A 23 -19.96 -8.08 -5.09
N ARG A 24 -19.83 -6.75 -4.98
CA ARG A 24 -20.94 -5.81 -5.18
C ARG A 24 -20.99 -5.28 -6.61
N PRO A 25 -22.16 -5.28 -7.27
CA PRO A 25 -22.34 -4.58 -8.53
C PRO A 25 -22.25 -3.06 -8.33
N GLY A 26 -21.62 -2.36 -9.28
CA GLY A 26 -21.42 -0.91 -9.26
C GLY A 26 -20.01 -0.47 -8.85
N PRO A 27 -19.79 0.84 -8.58
CA PRO A 27 -18.49 1.33 -8.18
C PRO A 27 -18.06 0.71 -6.84
N CYS A 28 -16.78 0.39 -6.73
CA CYS A 28 -16.22 -0.15 -5.49
C CYS A 28 -16.48 0.83 -4.33
N ARG A 29 -16.81 0.29 -3.15
CA ARG A 29 -17.00 1.04 -1.90
C ARG A 29 -16.28 0.41 -0.71
N SER A 30 -15.41 -0.56 -0.99
CA SER A 30 -14.63 -1.26 0.02
C SER A 30 -13.33 -0.49 0.29
N TYR A 31 -12.94 -0.40 1.56
CA TYR A 31 -11.63 0.12 1.99
C TYR A 31 -10.69 -1.00 2.44
N ARG A 32 -11.04 -2.27 2.18
CA ARG A 32 -10.14 -3.41 2.43
C ARG A 32 -8.91 -3.29 1.54
N ALA A 33 -7.80 -3.92 1.94
CA ALA A 33 -6.57 -3.98 1.15
C ALA A 33 -6.89 -4.38 -0.30
N GLY A 34 -6.31 -3.67 -1.27
CA GLY A 34 -6.54 -3.85 -2.70
C GLY A 34 -7.68 -3.03 -3.29
N HIS A 35 -8.52 -2.37 -2.47
CA HIS A 35 -9.64 -1.56 -2.95
C HIS A 35 -9.35 -0.06 -2.84
N LEU A 36 -10.30 0.73 -2.33
CA LEU A 36 -10.17 2.17 -2.18
C LEU A 36 -9.23 2.50 -1.00
N ILE A 37 -8.50 3.61 -1.10
CA ILE A 37 -7.79 4.17 0.06
C ILE A 37 -8.73 5.06 0.88
N HIS A 38 -8.70 4.90 2.21
CA HIS A 38 -9.45 5.76 3.13
C HIS A 38 -8.55 6.88 3.68
N PHE A 39 -9.11 8.05 4.01
CA PHE A 39 -8.31 9.18 4.53
C PHE A 39 -7.58 8.86 5.85
N ILE A 40 -8.16 8.02 6.71
CA ILE A 40 -7.49 7.56 7.94
C ILE A 40 -6.25 6.71 7.60
N HIS A 41 -6.37 5.84 6.59
CA HIS A 41 -5.29 4.99 6.11
C HIS A 41 -4.17 5.82 5.49
N ALA A 42 -4.50 6.80 4.65
CA ALA A 42 -3.55 7.80 4.16
C ALA A 42 -2.83 8.55 5.31
N GLY A 43 -3.55 8.84 6.40
CA GLY A 43 -2.97 9.42 7.61
C GLY A 43 -1.90 8.53 8.28
N PHE A 44 -2.09 7.21 8.30
CA PHE A 44 -1.08 6.27 8.81
C PHE A 44 0.17 6.25 7.93
N ILE A 45 -0.01 6.12 6.61
CA ILE A 45 1.08 6.13 5.63
C ILE A 45 1.93 7.41 5.77
N ARG A 46 1.28 8.56 5.92
CA ARG A 46 1.96 9.85 6.11
C ARG A 46 2.79 9.90 7.40
N ARG A 47 2.34 9.24 8.48
CA ARG A 47 3.04 9.23 9.77
C ARG A 47 4.21 8.24 9.81
N THR A 48 4.35 7.38 8.80
CA THR A 48 5.44 6.41 8.68
C THR A 48 6.21 6.60 7.38
N PRO A 49 6.84 7.77 7.15
CA PRO A 49 7.52 8.07 5.89
C PRO A 49 8.73 7.16 5.60
N TRP A 50 9.26 6.44 6.59
CA TRP A 50 10.32 5.44 6.41
C TRP A 50 9.83 4.10 5.85
N GLY A 51 8.51 3.84 5.87
CA GLY A 51 7.97 2.51 5.59
C GLY A 51 7.93 2.10 4.12
N TRP A 52 8.47 2.93 3.23
CA TRP A 52 8.46 2.76 1.78
C TRP A 52 9.71 2.05 1.28
N ARG A 53 9.53 1.18 0.28
CA ARG A 53 10.62 0.58 -0.49
C ARG A 53 10.45 0.89 -1.97
N ASP A 54 11.52 1.35 -2.59
CA ASP A 54 11.51 1.72 -4.01
C ASP A 54 11.65 0.48 -4.89
N GLY A 55 10.91 0.46 -5.99
CA GLY A 55 10.86 -0.67 -6.92
C GLY A 55 10.47 -0.28 -8.33
N VAL A 56 10.45 -1.27 -9.22
CA VAL A 56 9.98 -1.14 -10.60
C VAL A 56 8.95 -2.22 -10.86
N VAL A 57 7.84 -1.86 -11.51
CA VAL A 57 6.86 -2.86 -11.95
C VAL A 57 7.48 -3.72 -13.04
N ARG A 58 7.71 -5.00 -12.76
CA ARG A 58 8.21 -5.97 -13.73
C ARG A 58 7.10 -6.42 -14.68
N ALA A 59 5.92 -6.68 -14.14
CA ALA A 59 4.79 -7.21 -14.88
C ALA A 59 3.47 -6.79 -14.22
N SER A 60 2.41 -6.68 -15.02
CA SER A 60 1.02 -6.52 -14.59
C SER A 60 0.15 -7.45 -15.44
N GLY A 61 -0.64 -8.32 -14.80
CA GLY A 61 -1.51 -9.30 -15.44
C GLY A 61 -2.96 -8.84 -15.57
N GLU A 62 -3.75 -9.59 -16.35
CA GLU A 62 -5.20 -9.37 -16.54
C GLU A 62 -6.03 -9.57 -15.27
N ASP A 63 -5.48 -10.24 -14.27
CA ASP A 63 -6.08 -10.44 -12.94
C ASP A 63 -5.83 -9.27 -11.98
N ASN A 64 -5.29 -8.15 -12.50
CA ASN A 64 -4.84 -6.97 -11.77
C ASN A 64 -3.77 -7.27 -10.71
N VAL A 65 -3.02 -8.36 -10.88
CA VAL A 65 -1.82 -8.63 -10.10
C VAL A 65 -0.62 -7.99 -10.79
N ALA A 66 0.20 -7.28 -10.03
CA ALA A 66 1.50 -6.81 -10.48
C ALA A 66 2.64 -7.40 -9.65
N VAL A 67 3.78 -7.56 -10.32
CA VAL A 67 5.05 -7.95 -9.71
C VAL A 67 5.95 -6.72 -9.68
N VAL A 68 6.45 -6.39 -8.49
CA VAL A 68 7.38 -5.29 -8.26
C VAL A 68 8.75 -5.86 -7.89
N ASP A 69 9.78 -5.42 -8.59
CA ASP A 69 11.17 -5.70 -8.24
C ASP A 69 11.71 -4.57 -7.38
N TYR A 70 12.24 -4.89 -6.21
CA TYR A 70 12.83 -3.88 -5.35
C TYR A 70 14.23 -3.47 -5.80
N LEU A 71 14.50 -2.16 -5.77
CA LEU A 71 15.77 -1.58 -6.22
C LEU A 71 16.93 -1.85 -5.27
N ASP A 72 16.65 -2.14 -4.00
CA ASP A 72 17.63 -2.50 -2.98
C ASP A 72 18.13 -3.95 -3.09
N GLY A 73 17.62 -4.72 -4.06
CA GLY A 73 17.99 -6.12 -4.27
C GLY A 73 17.36 -7.09 -3.26
N SER A 74 16.43 -6.63 -2.43
CA SER A 74 15.78 -7.46 -1.39
C SER A 74 14.84 -8.55 -1.92
N GLY A 75 14.46 -8.47 -3.20
CA GLY A 75 13.62 -9.45 -3.86
C GLY A 75 12.47 -8.80 -4.61
N THR A 76 11.32 -9.47 -4.59
CA THR A 76 10.13 -9.03 -5.31
C THR A 76 8.88 -9.07 -4.43
N ALA A 77 7.90 -8.25 -4.78
CA ALA A 77 6.57 -8.28 -4.19
C ALA A 77 5.51 -8.58 -5.27
N GLU A 78 4.51 -9.35 -4.90
CA GLU A 78 3.29 -9.56 -5.68
C GLU A 78 2.15 -8.81 -5.00
N ILE A 79 1.53 -7.90 -5.74
CA ILE A 79 0.45 -7.05 -5.25
C ILE A 79 -0.77 -7.16 -6.15
N TRP A 80 -1.94 -6.94 -5.59
CA TRP A 80 -3.20 -6.87 -6.33
C TRP A 80 -3.90 -5.54 -6.09
N GLN A 81 -4.60 -5.05 -7.09
CA GLN A 81 -5.48 -3.89 -6.95
C GLN A 81 -6.79 -4.14 -7.70
N HIS A 82 -7.90 -3.66 -7.17
CA HIS A 82 -9.22 -3.86 -7.76
C HIS A 82 -9.39 -3.15 -9.11
N HIS A 83 -8.86 -1.94 -9.25
CA HIS A 83 -8.82 -1.27 -10.55
C HIS A 83 -7.60 -1.75 -11.34
N ASP A 84 -7.68 -1.56 -12.66
CA ASP A 84 -6.61 -1.93 -13.56
C ASP A 84 -5.32 -1.17 -13.21
N LEU A 85 -4.38 -1.92 -12.65
CA LEU A 85 -3.11 -1.39 -12.18
C LEU A 85 -2.19 -1.05 -13.36
N SER A 86 -2.37 -1.67 -14.53
CA SER A 86 -1.57 -1.40 -15.73
C SER A 86 -1.80 0.01 -16.28
N VAL A 87 -2.94 0.63 -15.96
CA VAL A 87 -3.25 2.02 -16.33
C VAL A 87 -2.46 3.02 -15.48
N VAL A 88 -2.24 2.71 -14.20
CA VAL A 88 -1.57 3.64 -13.26
C VAL A 88 -0.07 3.36 -13.16
N ALA A 89 0.31 2.08 -13.17
CA ALA A 89 1.68 1.63 -13.01
C ALA A 89 1.96 0.49 -14.02
N PRO A 90 2.04 0.80 -15.34
CA PRO A 90 2.41 -0.19 -16.35
C PRO A 90 3.81 -0.79 -16.11
N PRO A 91 4.14 -1.94 -16.71
CA PRO A 91 5.49 -2.50 -16.63
C PRO A 91 6.57 -1.49 -17.01
N GLY A 92 7.65 -1.44 -16.22
CA GLY A 92 8.71 -0.44 -16.29
C GLY A 92 8.48 0.80 -15.42
N SER A 93 7.29 0.98 -14.83
CA SER A 93 7.00 2.13 -14.00
C SER A 93 7.79 2.10 -12.68
N PRO A 94 8.44 3.21 -12.29
CA PRO A 94 8.97 3.35 -10.95
C PRO A 94 7.82 3.43 -9.95
N VAL A 95 7.97 2.73 -8.84
CA VAL A 95 6.98 2.67 -7.77
C VAL A 95 7.65 2.68 -6.41
N ARG A 96 6.87 3.03 -5.38
CA ARG A 96 7.24 2.83 -3.99
C ARG A 96 6.16 2.02 -3.32
N LEU A 97 6.53 0.97 -2.59
CA LEU A 97 5.60 0.06 -1.93
C LEU A 97 5.78 0.13 -0.41
N HIS A 98 4.69 0.33 0.30
CA HIS A 98 4.64 0.38 1.75
C HIS A 98 3.97 -0.89 2.29
N GLU A 99 4.72 -1.98 2.42
CA GLU A 99 4.14 -3.30 2.77
C GLU A 99 3.35 -3.30 4.10
N ARG A 100 3.77 -2.54 5.12
CA ARG A 100 3.04 -2.45 6.41
C ARG A 100 1.61 -1.91 6.27
N TYR A 101 1.41 -0.97 5.35
CA TYR A 101 0.13 -0.29 5.15
C TYR A 101 -0.41 -0.54 3.74
N TYR A 102 0.04 -1.57 3.05
CA TYR A 102 -0.49 -1.98 1.76
C TYR A 102 -0.72 -0.82 0.77
N ALA A 103 0.27 0.07 0.64
CA ALA A 103 0.15 1.25 -0.21
C ALA A 103 1.16 1.22 -1.35
N LEU A 104 0.72 1.48 -2.57
CA LEU A 104 1.57 1.66 -3.74
C LEU A 104 1.53 3.12 -4.15
N GLU A 105 2.70 3.71 -4.33
CA GLU A 105 2.89 5.01 -4.93
C GLU A 105 3.45 4.85 -6.34
N SER A 106 2.82 5.49 -7.32
CA SER A 106 3.31 5.58 -8.70
C SER A 106 2.99 6.96 -9.25
N GLY A 107 4.03 7.71 -9.65
CA GLY A 107 3.87 9.12 -9.96
C GLY A 107 3.36 9.91 -8.75
N ASP A 108 2.23 10.59 -8.91
CA ASP A 108 1.52 11.33 -7.85
C ASP A 108 0.43 10.50 -7.17
N ALA A 109 0.07 9.35 -7.73
CA ALA A 109 -1.02 8.51 -7.25
C ALA A 109 -0.57 7.59 -6.10
N ILE A 110 -1.43 7.47 -5.10
CA ILE A 110 -1.31 6.52 -4.00
C ILE A 110 -2.53 5.62 -4.00
N LEU A 111 -2.28 4.31 -4.11
CA LEU A 111 -3.29 3.27 -4.18
C LEU A 111 -3.21 2.37 -2.95
N ASN A 112 -4.38 1.95 -2.47
CA ASN A 112 -4.48 0.85 -1.52
C ASN A 112 -4.40 -0.46 -2.31
N VAL A 113 -3.33 -1.21 -2.10
CA VAL A 113 -3.08 -2.49 -2.77
C VAL A 113 -3.28 -3.63 -1.78
N LEU A 114 -3.30 -4.84 -2.29
CA LEU A 114 -3.28 -6.03 -1.47
C LEU A 114 -1.94 -6.72 -1.66
N LEU A 115 -1.20 -6.92 -0.57
CA LEU A 115 0.06 -7.66 -0.63
C LEU A 115 -0.24 -9.16 -0.63
N LEU A 116 0.10 -9.84 -1.72
CA LEU A 116 -0.06 -11.28 -1.88
C LEU A 116 1.21 -12.00 -1.45
N ARG A 117 2.35 -11.44 -1.82
CA ARG A 117 3.69 -11.87 -1.41
C ARG A 117 4.57 -10.63 -1.31
N GLY A 118 5.44 -10.59 -0.31
CA GLY A 118 6.38 -9.50 -0.13
C GLY A 118 7.62 -9.98 0.60
N VAL A 119 8.52 -9.04 0.88
CA VAL A 119 9.78 -9.29 1.59
C VAL A 119 9.71 -8.82 3.06
N GLY A 120 8.53 -8.34 3.47
CA GLY A 120 8.27 -7.83 4.80
C GLY A 120 8.30 -6.30 4.86
N PRO A 121 7.61 -5.72 5.87
CA PRO A 121 7.60 -4.29 6.08
C PRO A 121 9.01 -3.77 6.37
N VAL A 122 9.33 -2.57 5.86
CA VAL A 122 10.54 -1.86 6.29
C VAL A 122 10.46 -1.67 7.82
N PRO A 123 11.52 -2.06 8.56
CA PRO A 123 11.52 -1.97 10.01
C PRO A 123 11.39 -0.51 10.45
N GLU A 124 10.85 -0.33 11.65
CA GLU A 124 10.84 0.98 12.28
C GLU A 124 12.28 1.38 12.63
N PRO A 125 12.72 2.59 12.28
CA PRO A 125 14.06 3.05 12.62
C PRO A 125 14.20 3.21 14.13
N GLU A 126 15.44 3.19 14.63
CA GLU A 126 15.71 3.35 16.08
C GLU A 126 15.22 4.70 16.64
N THR A 127 15.13 5.71 15.77
CA THR A 127 14.75 7.09 16.15
C THR A 127 13.69 7.63 15.17
N PRO A 128 12.42 7.19 15.25
CA PRO A 128 11.35 7.56 14.31
C PRO A 128 11.06 9.05 14.27
N GLU A 129 11.29 9.77 15.36
CA GLU A 129 11.08 11.22 15.48
C GLU A 129 11.96 12.04 14.54
N LEU A 130 13.09 11.51 14.06
CA LEU A 130 13.91 12.17 13.04
C LEU A 130 13.20 12.29 11.69
N TRP A 131 12.18 11.46 11.47
CA TRP A 131 11.36 11.45 10.27
C TRP A 131 10.09 12.30 10.45
N ALA A 132 9.91 12.92 11.61
CA ALA A 132 8.76 13.78 11.86
C ALA A 132 8.76 14.96 10.87
N GLY A 133 7.68 15.11 10.12
CA GLY A 133 7.52 16.16 9.13
C GLY A 133 7.96 15.80 7.71
N GLU A 134 8.58 14.63 7.48
CA GLU A 134 8.95 14.17 6.14
C GLU A 134 7.75 13.60 5.35
N GLY A 135 6.66 13.30 6.05
CA GLY A 135 5.41 12.86 5.44
C GLY A 135 4.66 14.00 4.76
N ASP A 136 4.83 14.11 3.44
CA ASP A 136 4.01 15.00 2.61
C ASP A 136 2.51 14.73 2.81
N PRO A 137 1.65 15.75 2.78
CA PRO A 137 0.20 15.56 2.82
C PRO A 137 -0.27 14.63 1.70
N ILE A 138 -1.15 13.70 2.04
CA ILE A 138 -1.84 12.84 1.09
C ILE A 138 -3.31 13.26 1.09
N PHE A 139 -3.80 13.70 -0.07
CA PHE A 139 -5.20 14.02 -0.27
C PHE A 139 -5.91 12.80 -0.84
N VAL A 140 -7.06 12.43 -0.27
CA VAL A 140 -7.86 11.31 -0.78
C VAL A 140 -9.07 11.86 -1.50
N ASP A 141 -9.18 11.57 -2.79
CA ASP A 141 -10.42 11.77 -3.53
C ASP A 141 -11.42 10.70 -3.08
N LEU A 142 -12.47 11.12 -2.36
CA LEU A 142 -13.48 10.21 -1.81
C LEU A 142 -14.37 9.58 -2.89
N ALA A 143 -14.47 10.18 -4.08
CA ALA A 143 -15.27 9.65 -5.18
C ALA A 143 -14.55 8.49 -5.88
N THR A 144 -13.23 8.60 -6.06
CA THR A 144 -12.41 7.59 -6.74
C THR A 144 -11.66 6.66 -5.79
N GLY A 145 -11.55 7.04 -4.51
CA GLY A 145 -10.79 6.30 -3.50
C GLY A 145 -9.31 6.21 -3.83
N ARG A 146 -8.76 7.24 -4.48
CA ARG A 146 -7.33 7.38 -4.81
C ARG A 146 -6.71 8.47 -3.94
N GLY A 147 -5.49 8.21 -3.49
CA GLY A 147 -4.66 9.20 -2.83
C GLY A 147 -3.83 9.96 -3.86
N VAL A 148 -3.53 11.23 -3.58
CA VAL A 148 -2.59 12.04 -4.33
C VAL A 148 -1.62 12.69 -3.34
N ARG A 149 -0.32 12.54 -3.58
CA ARG A 149 0.70 13.24 -2.78
C ARG A 149 0.74 14.71 -3.19
N ALA A 150 0.73 15.60 -2.20
CA ALA A 150 0.92 17.03 -2.47
C ALA A 150 2.31 17.27 -3.07
N PRO A 151 2.45 18.09 -4.13
CA PRO A 151 3.76 18.47 -4.64
C PRO A 151 4.55 19.23 -3.58
N ARG A 152 5.84 18.90 -3.41
CA ARG A 152 6.75 19.66 -2.56
C ARG A 152 6.97 21.04 -3.20
N ARG A 153 6.72 22.10 -2.43
CA ARG A 153 7.02 23.48 -2.83
C ARG A 153 8.49 23.80 -2.64
#